data_AF-A0A137QUC4-F1
#
_entry.id   AF-A0A137QUC4-F1
#
_cell.length_a   1.000
_cell.length_b   1.000
_cell.length_c   1.000
_cell.angle_alpha   90.00
_cell.angle_beta   90.00
_cell.angle_gamma   90.00
#
_symmetry.space_group_name_H-M   'P 1'
#
loop_
_entity.id
_entity.type
_entity.pdbx_description
1 polymer ?
#
loop_
_entity_poly.entity_id
_entity_poly.type
_entity_poly.pdbx_seq_one_letter_code
_entity_poly.pdbx_strand_id
1 'polypeptide(L)'
;MNVPISTPIFALLCASVLSSIFVVSITAFTLTVSNLLWIVPPAFILTFVIHVVFFLLANSEDNSNPSGSLRVYSAPLISSLFFTSVVWASVTAVLVFCTVQLLTGRLPSAPRSREWAIITASAVSLVECILLAAVAVQAYKVRQHLRYREKWRWRPGATSSQWR
;
A
#
# COMPACT_ATOMS: atom_id res chain seq x y z
N MET A 1 19.33 -10.43 15.48
CA MET A 1 17.93 -10.63 15.96
C MET A 1 17.09 -9.54 15.35
N ASN A 2 16.23 -9.92 14.39
CA ASN A 2 15.42 -9.02 13.57
C ASN A 2 14.26 -8.48 14.42
N VAL A 3 14.09 -7.16 14.54
CA VAL A 3 12.83 -6.60 15.05
C VAL A 3 11.84 -6.78 13.90
N PRO A 4 10.79 -7.58 14.08
CA PRO A 4 9.77 -7.71 13.06
C PRO A 4 9.15 -6.32 12.86
N ILE A 5 8.88 -5.96 11.60
CA ILE A 5 7.91 -4.91 11.24
C ILE A 5 6.81 -4.94 12.29
N SER A 6 6.49 -3.80 12.92
CA SER A 6 5.49 -3.76 14.00
C SER A 6 4.32 -4.63 13.58
N THR A 7 4.04 -5.69 14.35
CA THR A 7 3.13 -6.78 13.98
C THR A 7 1.85 -6.36 13.25
N PRO A 8 1.20 -5.21 13.56
CA PRO A 8 0.07 -4.73 12.77
C PRO A 8 0.40 -4.33 11.31
N ILE A 9 1.53 -3.67 11.03
CA ILE A 9 1.89 -3.22 9.68
C ILE A 9 2.19 -4.42 8.78
N PHE A 10 2.87 -5.44 9.30
CA PHE A 10 3.16 -6.67 8.54
C PHE A 10 1.87 -7.37 8.11
N ALA A 11 0.93 -7.55 9.04
CA ALA A 11 -0.36 -8.16 8.75
C ALA A 11 -1.16 -7.37 7.71
N LEU A 12 -1.14 -6.03 7.80
CA LEU A 12 -1.80 -5.16 6.83
C LEU A 12 -1.16 -5.22 5.44
N LEU A 13 0.17 -5.26 5.34
CA LEU A 13 0.89 -5.44 4.07
C LEU A 13 0.54 -6.79 3.43
N CYS A 14 0.51 -7.87 4.22
CA CYS A 14 0.09 -9.19 3.73
C CYS A 14 -1.37 -9.20 3.25
N ALA A 15 -2.27 -8.57 4.02
CA ALA A 15 -3.68 -8.44 3.63
C ALA A 15 -3.83 -7.63 2.32
N SER A 16 -3.07 -6.55 2.16
CA SER A 16 -3.03 -5.73 0.93
C SER A 16 -2.53 -6.53 -0.27
N VAL A 17 -1.46 -7.31 -0.11
CA VAL A 17 -0.99 -8.19 -1.20
C VAL A 17 -2.05 -9.22 -1.59
N LEU A 18 -2.70 -9.88 -0.63
CA LEU A 18 -3.75 -10.86 -0.92
C LEU A 18 -4.97 -10.23 -1.61
N SER A 19 -5.42 -9.09 -1.10
CA SER A 19 -6.57 -8.35 -1.63
C SER A 19 -6.28 -7.82 -3.05
N SER A 20 -5.10 -7.24 -3.28
CA SER A 20 -4.68 -6.79 -4.61
C SER A 20 -4.53 -7.94 -5.62
N ILE A 21 -3.99 -9.10 -5.23
CA ILE A 21 -3.96 -10.31 -6.07
C ILE A 21 -5.39 -10.75 -6.44
N PHE A 22 -6.31 -10.71 -5.47
CA PHE A 22 -7.70 -11.10 -5.70
C PHE A 22 -8.38 -10.17 -6.71
N VAL A 23 -8.20 -8.86 -6.58
CA VAL A 23 -8.72 -7.88 -7.54
C VAL A 23 -8.13 -8.10 -8.93
N VAL A 24 -6.80 -8.28 -9.05
CA VAL A 24 -6.15 -8.55 -10.35
C VAL A 24 -6.69 -9.83 -10.99
N SER A 25 -6.86 -10.89 -10.20
CA SER A 25 -7.34 -12.18 -10.70
C SER A 25 -8.75 -12.05 -11.27
N ILE A 26 -9.67 -11.41 -10.54
CA ILE A 26 -11.05 -11.20 -11.00
C ILE A 26 -11.12 -10.26 -12.19
N THR A 27 -10.34 -9.18 -12.17
CA THR A 27 -10.33 -8.20 -13.26
C THR A 27 -9.72 -8.79 -14.52
N ALA A 28 -8.71 -9.67 -14.41
CA ALA A 28 -8.14 -10.39 -15.55
C ALA A 28 -9.20 -11.21 -16.32
N PHE A 29 -10.12 -11.89 -15.61
CA PHE A 29 -11.24 -12.61 -16.23
C PHE A 29 -12.26 -11.70 -16.91
N THR A 30 -12.27 -10.41 -16.59
CA THR A 30 -13.23 -9.41 -17.07
C THR A 30 -12.62 -8.32 -17.94
N LEU A 31 -11.31 -8.37 -18.24
CA LEU A 31 -10.60 -7.40 -19.09
C LEU A 31 -11.24 -7.24 -20.48
N THR A 32 -11.90 -8.28 -20.99
CA THR A 32 -12.59 -8.25 -22.28
C THR A 32 -13.86 -7.39 -22.28
N VAL A 33 -14.34 -6.94 -21.11
CA VAL A 33 -15.57 -6.14 -20.97
C VAL A 33 -15.31 -4.65 -21.22
N SER A 34 -14.17 -4.11 -20.79
CA SER A 34 -13.87 -2.68 -20.93
C SER A 34 -12.37 -2.39 -20.88
N ASN A 35 -11.91 -1.53 -21.79
CA ASN A 35 -10.54 -1.03 -21.81
C ASN A 35 -10.16 -0.25 -20.54
N LEU A 36 -11.14 0.26 -19.79
CA LEU A 36 -10.88 0.97 -18.54
C LEU A 36 -10.27 0.07 -17.45
N LEU A 37 -10.48 -1.25 -17.53
CA LEU A 37 -9.95 -2.21 -16.56
C LEU A 37 -8.43 -2.40 -16.66
N TRP A 38 -7.79 -1.89 -17.71
CA TRP A 38 -6.33 -1.89 -17.86
C TRP A 38 -5.60 -1.00 -16.85
N ILE A 39 -6.30 -0.21 -16.04
CA ILE A 39 -5.70 0.51 -14.91
C ILE A 39 -5.26 -0.42 -13.76
N VAL A 40 -5.84 -1.63 -13.67
CA VAL A 40 -5.63 -2.53 -12.54
C VAL A 40 -4.22 -3.16 -12.53
N PRO A 41 -3.68 -3.72 -13.64
CA PRO A 41 -2.34 -4.31 -13.63
C PRO A 41 -1.21 -3.31 -13.26
N PRO A 42 -1.16 -2.08 -13.82
CA PRO A 42 -0.18 -1.09 -13.40
C PRO A 42 -0.28 -0.71 -11.92
N ALA A 43 -1.51 -0.56 -11.40
CA ALA A 43 -1.74 -0.27 -9.98
C ALA A 43 -1.20 -1.40 -9.08
N PHE A 44 -1.43 -2.65 -9.47
CA PHE A 44 -0.89 -3.81 -8.78
C PHE A 44 0.64 -3.85 -8.81
N ILE A 45 1.27 -3.67 -9.97
CA ILE A 45 2.74 -3.69 -10.10
C ILE A 45 3.36 -2.62 -9.22
N LEU A 46 2.82 -1.40 -9.25
CA LEU A 46 3.29 -0.30 -8.40
C LEU A 46 3.18 -0.66 -6.91
N THR A 47 2.03 -1.20 -6.50
CA THR A 47 1.77 -1.63 -5.13
C THR A 47 2.78 -2.68 -4.71
N PHE A 48 2.97 -3.71 -5.53
CA PHE A 48 3.88 -4.82 -5.27
C PHE A 48 5.33 -4.34 -5.12
N VAL A 49 5.82 -3.47 -6.02
CA VAL A 49 7.17 -2.90 -5.93
C VAL A 49 7.37 -2.15 -4.62
N ILE A 50 6.41 -1.34 -4.21
CA ILE A 50 6.49 -0.58 -2.96
C ILE A 50 6.51 -1.51 -1.74
N HIS A 51 5.70 -2.56 -1.75
CA HIS A 51 5.72 -3.59 -0.69
C HIS A 51 7.06 -4.30 -0.63
N VAL A 52 7.62 -4.73 -1.77
CA VAL A 52 8.93 -5.39 -1.84
C VAL A 52 10.02 -4.47 -1.30
N VAL A 53 10.05 -3.19 -1.70
CA VAL A 53 11.01 -2.21 -1.18
C VAL A 53 10.86 -2.06 0.34
N PHE A 54 9.63 -1.98 0.85
CA PHE A 54 9.37 -1.92 2.29
C PHE A 54 9.93 -3.16 3.00
N PHE A 55 9.66 -4.35 2.48
CA PHE A 55 10.13 -5.62 3.04
C PHE A 55 11.65 -5.77 3.01
N LEU A 56 12.29 -5.38 1.91
CA LEU A 56 13.75 -5.43 1.78
C LEU A 56 14.41 -4.48 2.77
N LEU A 57 13.91 -3.24 2.86
CA LEU A 57 14.43 -2.27 3.81
C LEU A 57 14.24 -2.76 5.27
N ALA A 58 13.06 -3.28 5.59
CA ALA A 58 12.76 -3.79 6.94
C ALA A 58 13.62 -4.99 7.34
N ASN A 59 13.97 -5.87 6.40
CA ASN A 59 14.88 -7.00 6.68
C ASN A 59 16.36 -6.60 6.70
N SER A 60 16.73 -5.49 6.05
CA SER A 60 18.11 -4.99 6.01
C SER A 60 18.50 -4.14 7.23
N GLU A 61 17.51 -3.69 8.02
CA GLU A 61 17.75 -2.80 9.13
C GLU A 61 18.31 -3.55 10.37
N ASP A 62 19.48 -3.10 10.83
CA ASP A 62 20.07 -3.57 12.08
C ASP A 62 19.43 -2.82 13.27
N ASN A 63 18.82 -3.58 14.16
CA ASN A 63 17.97 -3.09 15.25
C ASN A 63 18.76 -2.38 16.36
N SER A 64 20.09 -2.50 16.31
CA SER A 64 21.01 -1.79 17.19
C SER A 64 21.06 -0.29 16.88
N ASN A 65 20.71 0.12 15.65
CA ASN A 65 20.92 1.48 15.18
C ASN A 65 19.60 2.18 14.81
N PRO A 66 19.16 3.21 15.56
CA PRO A 66 17.89 3.89 15.28
C PRO A 66 17.90 4.68 13.95
N SER A 67 19.06 4.98 13.36
CA SER A 67 19.12 5.53 12.00
C SER A 67 18.62 4.54 10.96
N GLY A 68 18.90 3.25 11.16
CA GLY A 68 18.28 2.12 10.47
C GLY A 68 16.90 1.81 11.02
N SER A 69 16.08 2.81 11.33
CA SER A 69 14.62 2.66 11.49
C SER A 69 13.91 3.82 10.79
N LEU A 70 14.57 4.98 10.76
CA LEU A 70 14.18 6.12 9.96
C LEU A 70 14.28 5.89 8.44
N ARG A 71 15.06 4.90 7.98
CA ARG A 71 15.22 4.62 6.55
C ARG A 71 14.02 3.87 5.98
N VAL A 72 13.51 2.85 6.69
CA VAL A 72 12.22 2.19 6.36
C VAL A 72 11.07 3.19 6.40
N TYR A 73 11.00 4.01 7.44
CA TYR A 73 9.95 5.03 7.59
C TYR A 73 10.35 6.38 7.00
N SER A 74 11.07 6.38 5.88
CA SER A 74 11.53 7.61 5.23
C SER A 74 10.37 8.38 4.59
N ALA A 75 10.54 9.70 4.42
CA ALA A 75 9.57 10.56 3.74
C ALA A 75 9.12 10.06 2.37
N PRO A 76 10.04 9.70 1.45
CA PRO A 76 9.65 9.25 0.12
C PRO A 76 8.83 7.97 0.20
N LEU A 77 9.22 7.01 1.05
CA LEU A 77 8.52 5.74 1.14
C LEU A 77 7.08 5.89 1.68
N ILE A 78 6.89 6.73 2.70
CA ILE A 78 5.54 7.03 3.22
C ILE A 78 4.71 7.78 2.18
N SER A 79 5.31 8.72 1.46
CA SER A 79 4.63 9.45 0.39
C SER A 79 4.22 8.51 -0.74
N SER A 80 5.07 7.53 -1.08
CA SER A 80 4.74 6.47 -2.03
C SER A 80 3.55 5.64 -1.55
N LEU A 81 3.46 5.27 -0.26
CA LEU A 81 2.30 4.54 0.28
C LEU A 81 0.99 5.34 0.14
N PHE A 82 1.02 6.65 0.42
CA PHE A 82 -0.14 7.52 0.17
C PHE A 82 -0.49 7.61 -1.32
N PHE A 83 0.52 7.74 -2.18
CA PHE A 83 0.31 7.76 -3.62
C PHE A 83 -0.34 6.47 -4.12
N THR A 84 0.10 5.30 -3.64
CA THR A 84 -0.52 4.01 -3.97
C THR A 84 -1.98 3.95 -3.54
N SER A 85 -2.32 4.50 -2.36
CA SER A 85 -3.71 4.59 -1.90
C SER A 85 -4.57 5.44 -2.85
N VAL A 86 -4.05 6.58 -3.34
CA VAL A 86 -4.76 7.41 -4.34
C VAL A 86 -4.94 6.67 -5.66
N VAL A 87 -3.92 5.91 -6.11
CA VAL A 87 -4.03 5.07 -7.31
C VAL A 87 -5.14 4.03 -7.12
N TRP A 88 -5.21 3.34 -5.97
CA TRP A 88 -6.28 2.40 -5.70
C TRP A 88 -7.66 3.04 -5.58
N ALA A 89 -7.76 4.27 -5.05
CA ALA A 89 -9.02 5.02 -5.08
C ALA A 89 -9.51 5.27 -6.52
N SER A 90 -8.58 5.56 -7.45
CA SER A 90 -8.93 5.70 -8.87
C SER A 90 -9.36 4.37 -9.49
N VAL A 91 -8.72 3.26 -9.13
CA VAL A 91 -9.13 1.91 -9.55
C VAL A 91 -10.53 1.60 -9.06
N THR A 92 -10.82 1.88 -7.78
CA THR A 92 -12.16 1.70 -7.21
C THR A 92 -13.18 2.57 -7.93
N ALA A 93 -12.88 3.84 -8.22
CA ALA A 93 -13.79 4.71 -8.97
C ALA A 93 -14.10 4.15 -10.37
N VAL A 94 -13.09 3.63 -11.08
CA VAL A 94 -13.27 2.99 -12.38
C VAL A 94 -14.13 1.72 -12.26
N LEU A 95 -13.87 0.87 -11.26
CA LEU A 95 -14.65 -0.34 -11.03
C LEU A 95 -16.10 -0.01 -10.69
N VAL A 96 -16.34 0.97 -9.82
CA VAL A 96 -17.69 1.45 -9.49
C VAL A 96 -18.38 1.99 -10.73
N PHE A 97 -17.71 2.81 -11.54
CA PHE A 97 -18.27 3.29 -12.80
C PHE A 97 -18.66 2.15 -13.75
N CYS A 98 -17.79 1.14 -13.91
CA CYS A 98 -18.10 -0.05 -14.69
C CYS A 98 -19.29 -0.84 -14.11
N THR A 99 -19.37 -1.00 -12.79
CA THR A 99 -20.53 -1.66 -12.16
C THR A 99 -21.84 -0.91 -12.44
N VAL A 100 -21.84 0.42 -12.35
CA VAL A 100 -23.04 1.23 -12.63
C VAL A 100 -23.45 1.13 -14.10
N GLN A 101 -22.49 1.17 -15.02
CA GLN A 101 -22.76 1.02 -16.46
C GLN A 101 -23.30 -0.38 -16.81
N LEU A 102 -22.85 -1.43 -16.12
CA LEU A 102 -23.39 -2.78 -16.27
C LEU A 102 -24.82 -2.87 -15.74
N LEU A 103 -25.08 -2.35 -14.53
CA LEU A 103 -26.42 -2.37 -13.93
C LEU A 103 -27.45 -1.55 -14.71
N THR A 104 -27.00 -0.51 -15.42
CA THR A 104 -27.87 0.32 -16.29
C THR A 104 -28.00 -0.21 -17.72
N GLY A 105 -27.39 -1.36 -18.04
CA GLY A 105 -27.48 -2.00 -19.36
C GLY A 105 -26.77 -1.24 -20.48
N ARG A 106 -25.87 -0.30 -20.15
CA ARG A 106 -25.13 0.54 -21.11
C ARG A 106 -23.86 -0.10 -21.62
N LEU A 107 -23.38 -1.17 -20.97
CA LEU A 107 -22.32 -2.04 -21.46
C LEU A 107 -22.94 -3.28 -22.13
N PRO A 108 -22.32 -3.82 -23.20
CA PRO A 108 -22.81 -5.03 -23.85
C PRO A 108 -22.92 -6.13 -22.80
N SER A 109 -24.09 -6.77 -22.75
CA SER A 109 -24.49 -7.73 -21.73
C SER A 109 -23.42 -8.82 -21.59
N ALA A 110 -22.54 -8.64 -20.61
CA ALA A 110 -21.62 -9.69 -20.23
C ALA A 110 -22.48 -10.83 -19.63
N PRO A 111 -22.15 -12.11 -19.83
CA PRO A 111 -22.85 -13.19 -19.13
C PRO A 111 -22.92 -12.86 -17.63
N ARG A 112 -24.07 -13.11 -16.98
CA ARG A 112 -24.36 -12.73 -15.57
C ARG A 112 -23.19 -12.98 -14.60
N SER A 113 -22.37 -14.01 -14.84
CA SER A 113 -21.17 -14.32 -14.05
C SER A 113 -20.14 -13.19 -14.01
N ARG A 114 -20.02 -12.38 -15.06
CA ARG A 114 -19.06 -11.26 -15.17
C ARG A 114 -19.55 -9.99 -14.46
N GLU A 115 -20.86 -9.80 -14.31
CA GLU A 115 -21.43 -8.69 -13.54
C GLU A 115 -21.08 -8.83 -12.05
N TRP A 116 -21.31 -10.02 -11.49
CA TRP A 116 -20.94 -10.34 -10.12
C TRP A 116 -19.43 -10.24 -9.88
N ALA A 117 -18.61 -10.60 -10.86
CA ALA A 117 -17.16 -10.43 -10.80
C ALA A 117 -16.75 -8.95 -10.66
N ILE A 118 -17.36 -8.04 -11.41
CA ILE A 118 -16.99 -6.61 -11.34
C ILE A 118 -17.51 -5.97 -10.04
N ILE A 119 -18.67 -6.42 -9.53
CA ILE A 119 -19.20 -6.00 -8.23
C ILE A 119 -18.30 -6.49 -7.08
N THR A 120 -17.85 -7.75 -7.11
CA THR A 120 -16.93 -8.24 -6.08
C THR A 120 -15.57 -7.55 -6.17
N ALA A 121 -15.05 -7.34 -7.38
CA ALA A 121 -13.81 -6.59 -7.59
C ALA A 121 -13.90 -5.15 -7.04
N SER A 122 -15.03 -4.46 -7.22
CA SER A 122 -15.20 -3.10 -6.69
C SER A 122 -15.19 -3.10 -5.16
N ALA A 123 -15.91 -4.03 -4.52
CA ALA A 123 -15.91 -4.19 -3.06
C ALA A 123 -14.51 -4.49 -2.51
N VAL A 124 -13.77 -5.42 -3.11
CA VAL A 124 -12.41 -5.74 -2.66
C VAL A 124 -11.44 -4.59 -2.94
N SER A 125 -11.58 -3.88 -4.06
CA SER A 125 -10.74 -2.70 -4.33
C SER A 125 -10.92 -1.59 -3.29
N LEU A 126 -12.13 -1.44 -2.74
CA LEU A 126 -12.38 -0.50 -1.64
C LEU A 126 -11.66 -0.94 -0.37
N VAL A 127 -11.70 -2.24 -0.05
CA VAL A 127 -10.94 -2.83 1.07
C VAL A 127 -9.44 -2.58 0.87
N GLU A 128 -8.92 -2.77 -0.34
CA GLU A 128 -7.52 -2.49 -0.67
C GLU A 128 -7.14 -1.03 -0.41
N CYS A 129 -7.98 -0.09 -0.83
CA CYS A 129 -7.77 1.33 -0.59
C CYS A 129 -7.71 1.64 0.92
N ILE A 130 -8.57 1.02 1.73
CA ILE A 130 -8.60 1.17 3.18
C ILE A 130 -7.33 0.57 3.81
N LEU A 131 -6.90 -0.61 3.37
CA LEU A 131 -5.69 -1.27 3.86
C LEU A 131 -4.46 -0.41 3.60
N LEU A 132 -4.28 0.09 2.38
CA LEU A 132 -3.15 0.95 2.02
C LEU A 132 -3.15 2.27 2.80
N ALA A 133 -4.31 2.89 2.97
CA ALA A 133 -4.44 4.09 3.78
C ALA A 133 -4.07 3.81 5.25
N ALA A 134 -4.51 2.68 5.81
CA ALA A 134 -4.17 2.27 7.16
C ALA A 134 -2.66 2.05 7.32
N VAL A 135 -2.01 1.37 6.37
CA VAL A 135 -0.55 1.18 6.34
C VAL A 135 0.17 2.53 6.31
N ALA A 136 -0.24 3.44 5.41
CA ALA A 136 0.38 4.76 5.28
C ALA A 136 0.27 5.59 6.57
N VAL A 137 -0.92 5.59 7.20
CA VAL A 137 -1.16 6.29 8.47
C VAL A 137 -0.34 5.68 9.61
N GLN A 138 -0.29 4.35 9.72
CA GLN A 138 0.52 3.70 10.75
C GLN A 138 2.02 3.96 10.56
N ALA A 139 2.52 3.84 9.32
CA ALA A 139 3.91 4.16 8.99
C ALA A 139 4.25 5.61 9.31
N TYR A 140 3.33 6.54 9.04
CA TYR A 140 3.49 7.96 9.40
C TYR A 140 3.55 8.17 10.92
N LYS A 141 2.66 7.54 11.69
CA LYS A 141 2.69 7.59 13.15
C LYS A 141 4.02 7.06 13.70
N VAL A 142 4.48 5.91 13.21
CA VAL A 142 5.77 5.32 13.61
C VAL A 142 6.92 6.28 13.30
N ARG A 143 6.95 6.90 12.12
CA ARG A 143 7.96 7.91 11.78
C ARG A 143 7.99 9.08 12.76
N GLN A 144 6.82 9.60 13.15
CA GLN A 144 6.75 10.71 14.10
C GLN A 144 7.28 10.31 15.47
N HIS A 145 6.93 9.12 15.94
CA HIS A 145 7.49 8.57 17.19
C HIS A 145 9.01 8.39 17.12
N LEU A 146 9.54 7.87 16.01
CA LEU A 146 10.99 7.72 15.81
C LEU A 146 11.72 9.07 15.80
N ARG A 147 11.18 10.07 15.10
CA ARG A 147 11.74 11.43 15.08
C ARG A 147 11.73 12.07 16.47
N TYR A 148 10.64 11.90 17.21
CA TYR A 148 10.55 12.40 18.58
C TYR A 148 11.60 11.73 19.47
N ARG A 149 11.72 10.39 19.39
CA ARG A 149 12.73 9.63 20.15
C ARG A 149 14.16 10.06 19.80
N GLU A 150 14.45 10.31 18.53
CA GLU A 150 15.77 10.77 18.10
C GLU A 150 16.08 12.18 18.62
N LYS A 151 15.09 13.09 18.62
CA LYS A 151 15.24 14.46 19.15
C LYS A 151 15.64 14.47 20.64
N TRP A 152 15.10 13.55 21.43
CA TRP A 152 15.36 13.44 22.86
C TRP A 152 16.46 12.44 23.22
N ARG A 153 17.15 11.88 22.21
CA ARG A 153 18.25 10.95 22.47
C ARG A 153 19.46 11.74 22.97
N TRP A 154 19.81 11.51 24.23
CA TRP A 154 21.05 12.03 24.81
C TRP A 154 22.26 11.54 24.01
N ARG A 155 23.06 12.48 23.51
CA ARG A 155 24.31 12.21 22.78
C ARG A 155 25.51 12.56 23.68
N PRO A 156 26.02 11.62 24.49
CA PRO A 156 27.08 11.90 25.47
C PRO A 156 28.42 12.36 24.85
N GLY A 157 28.59 12.25 23.52
CA GLY A 157 29.78 12.73 22.79
C GLY A 157 29.61 14.05 22.04
N ALA A 158 28.45 14.72 22.08
CA ALA A 158 28.25 15.99 21.36
C ALA A 158 28.92 17.19 22.05
N THR A 159 29.37 17.01 23.30
CA THR A 159 30.01 18.03 24.15
C THR A 159 31.51 17.79 24.38
N SER A 160 32.11 16.74 23.80
CA SER A 160 33.57 16.55 23.89
C SER A 160 34.27 17.51 22.91
N SER A 161 34.55 18.72 23.42
CA SER A 161 35.51 19.72 22.97
C SER A 161 36.14 19.50 21.58
N GLN A 162 35.69 20.26 20.58
CA GLN A 162 36.45 20.57 19.36
C GLN A 162 37.62 21.54 19.62
N TRP A 163 38.10 21.63 20.86
CA TRP A 163 39.28 22.39 21.22
C TRP A 163 40.48 21.43 21.26
N ARG A 164 41.11 21.23 20.11
CA ARG A 164 42.50 20.77 20.00
C ARG A 164 43.27 21.80 19.20
#